data_AF-A0A919I8K7-F1
#
_entry.id   AF-A0A919I8K7-F1
#
_cell.length_a   1.000
_cell.length_b   1.000
_cell.length_c   1.000
_cell.angle_alpha   90.00
_cell.angle_beta   90.00
_cell.angle_gamma   90.00
#
_symmetry.space_group_name_H-M   'P 1'
#
loop_
_entity.id
_entity.type
_entity.pdbx_description
1 polymer ?
#
loop_
_entity_poly.entity_id
_entity_poly.type
_entity_poly.pdbx_seq_one_letter_code
_entity_poly.pdbx_strand_id
1 'polypeptide(L)'
;MSDNNKKRLCSQPAPPKRTFDPSISEHRLGFILTTGLKWVNGTDIKFFFIEGVAAQQNVVRNAFQQWKGLGIGLTFTEVSSAEESMVRIGFDYNLGSWSYVGRDVLTIPKSERTMNFGWDLTADSYGLTTALHEIGHTIGFQHEHQNSNSGIIWNEQAVYNEFSGPPNSWPKSQIDLNIINKIPASQVQGSAWDPNSIMEYEFSPGLVISPKPYDTKGINPPGTLSQKDVSGVRAFYPVINPSTETKLKLHQSSPVAAKSGGQTDFVFTAPSTRKYTFQTIGELDTIMVISEKAKSENHYLAGDDDNGVDKNARITLPLVKGRDYLVNLRVVFAPNDHSGSVIVS
;
A
#
# COMPACT_ATOMS: atom_id res chain seq x y z
N MET A 1 15.03 -13.70 -36.12
CA MET A 1 15.72 -13.24 -34.90
C MET A 1 14.65 -13.20 -33.83
N SER A 2 14.70 -14.10 -32.86
CA SER A 2 13.67 -14.17 -31.82
C SER A 2 13.73 -12.90 -30.97
N ASP A 3 12.63 -12.17 -30.89
CA ASP A 3 12.40 -11.07 -29.94
C ASP A 3 12.54 -11.58 -28.51
N ASN A 4 13.78 -11.63 -28.02
CA ASN A 4 14.12 -12.12 -26.69
C ASN A 4 14.16 -10.98 -25.66
N ASN A 5 13.44 -9.87 -25.94
CA ASN A 5 13.48 -8.64 -25.16
C ASN A 5 12.15 -8.32 -24.46
N LYS A 6 11.24 -9.30 -24.37
CA LYS A 6 9.98 -9.14 -23.62
C LYS A 6 10.29 -9.12 -22.12
N LYS A 7 9.89 -8.03 -21.45
CA LYS A 7 10.07 -7.85 -20.01
C LYS A 7 9.20 -8.82 -19.23
N ARG A 8 9.74 -9.33 -18.12
CA ARG A 8 8.95 -10.08 -17.14
C ARG A 8 8.07 -9.10 -16.37
N LEU A 9 6.78 -9.40 -16.30
CA LEU A 9 5.81 -8.57 -15.59
C LEU A 9 5.68 -9.00 -14.13
N CYS A 10 5.21 -8.07 -13.28
CA CYS A 10 4.89 -8.38 -11.89
C CYS A 10 3.80 -9.48 -11.82
N SER A 11 3.98 -10.41 -10.89
CA SER A 11 3.08 -11.53 -10.67
C SER A 11 2.41 -11.38 -9.31
N GLN A 12 1.60 -10.33 -9.16
CA GLN A 12 0.98 -10.02 -7.88
C GLN A 12 0.17 -11.21 -7.34
N PRO A 13 0.41 -11.64 -6.08
CA PRO A 13 -0.38 -12.68 -5.46
C PRO A 13 -1.83 -12.22 -5.30
N ALA A 14 -2.75 -13.17 -5.31
CA ALA A 14 -4.14 -12.87 -4.98
C ALA A 14 -4.22 -12.23 -3.58
N PRO A 15 -5.02 -11.17 -3.40
CA PRO A 15 -5.17 -10.54 -2.10
C PRO A 15 -5.72 -11.56 -1.09
N PRO A 16 -5.32 -11.46 0.19
CA PRO A 16 -5.89 -12.28 1.26
C PRO A 16 -7.42 -12.21 1.25
N LYS A 17 -8.10 -13.34 1.41
CA LYS A 17 -9.56 -13.38 1.46
C LYS A 17 -10.05 -12.66 2.72
N ARG A 18 -10.79 -11.57 2.54
CA ARG A 18 -11.49 -10.87 3.62
C ARG A 18 -12.95 -11.31 3.65
N THR A 19 -13.47 -11.55 4.84
CA THR A 19 -14.89 -11.86 5.07
C THR A 19 -15.57 -10.62 5.64
N PHE A 20 -16.63 -10.17 4.99
CA PHE A 20 -17.39 -8.99 5.38
C PHE A 20 -18.77 -9.39 5.86
N ASP A 21 -19.34 -8.60 6.76
CA ASP A 21 -20.74 -8.76 7.13
C ASP A 21 -21.64 -8.50 5.89
N PRO A 22 -22.63 -9.37 5.60
CA PRO A 22 -23.50 -9.20 4.43
C PRO A 22 -24.29 -7.88 4.41
N SER A 23 -24.42 -7.20 5.54
CA SER A 23 -25.13 -5.91 5.66
C SER A 23 -24.32 -4.70 5.18
N ILE A 24 -23.01 -4.86 4.92
CA ILE A 24 -22.15 -3.77 4.45
C ILE A 24 -22.53 -3.36 3.02
N SER A 25 -22.82 -2.07 2.83
CA SER A 25 -23.12 -1.52 1.50
C SER A 25 -21.91 -1.60 0.55
N GLU A 26 -22.14 -1.76 -0.76
CA GLU A 26 -21.07 -1.79 -1.77
C GLU A 26 -20.20 -0.52 -1.76
N HIS A 27 -20.81 0.62 -1.45
CA HIS A 27 -20.10 1.90 -1.32
C HIS A 27 -19.11 1.87 -0.14
N ARG A 28 -19.56 1.44 1.05
CA ARG A 28 -18.70 1.27 2.23
C ARG A 28 -17.61 0.22 1.99
N LEU A 29 -17.96 -0.90 1.37
CA LEU A 29 -17.03 -1.96 1.00
C LEU A 29 -15.92 -1.47 0.06
N GLY A 30 -16.26 -0.61 -0.91
CA GLY A 30 -15.27 0.01 -1.81
C GLY A 30 -14.22 0.84 -1.06
N PHE A 31 -14.63 1.62 -0.07
CA PHE A 31 -13.71 2.36 0.80
C PHE A 31 -12.82 1.45 1.66
N ILE A 32 -13.41 0.38 2.23
CA ILE A 32 -12.66 -0.61 3.03
C ILE A 32 -11.58 -1.30 2.19
N LEU A 33 -11.91 -1.71 0.97
CA LEU A 33 -10.99 -2.41 0.08
C LEU A 33 -9.91 -1.50 -0.52
N THR A 34 -10.10 -0.18 -0.52
CA THR A 34 -9.12 0.77 -1.05
C THR A 34 -8.30 1.47 0.01
N THR A 35 -8.97 2.20 0.90
CA THR A 35 -8.34 2.96 1.97
C THR A 35 -7.78 2.02 3.03
N GLY A 36 -8.43 0.87 3.26
CA GLY A 36 -7.93 -0.16 4.17
C GLY A 36 -6.60 -0.79 3.74
N LEU A 37 -6.22 -0.70 2.46
CA LEU A 37 -4.89 -1.11 2.00
C LEU A 37 -3.82 -0.06 2.33
N LYS A 38 -4.19 1.22 2.46
CA LYS A 38 -3.20 2.28 2.67
C LYS A 38 -2.67 2.26 4.10
N TRP A 39 -1.38 2.55 4.26
CA TRP A 39 -0.76 2.71 5.59
C TRP A 39 -1.36 3.89 6.34
N VAL A 40 -1.24 3.94 7.65
CA VAL A 40 -1.50 5.21 8.36
C VAL A 40 -0.36 6.16 8.05
N ASN A 41 -0.64 7.41 7.69
CA ASN A 41 0.41 8.37 7.37
C ASN A 41 1.29 8.61 8.61
N GLY A 42 2.61 8.71 8.41
CA GLY A 42 3.58 8.71 9.51
C GLY A 42 4.04 7.35 9.99
N THR A 43 3.61 6.26 9.34
CA THR A 43 4.13 4.92 9.64
C THR A 43 5.59 4.79 9.16
N ASP A 44 6.44 4.25 10.03
CA ASP A 44 7.75 3.70 9.68
C ASP A 44 7.58 2.25 9.21
N ILE A 45 7.72 2.05 7.89
CA ILE A 45 7.60 0.73 7.28
C ILE A 45 8.96 0.04 7.41
N LYS A 46 9.05 -0.85 8.39
CA LYS A 46 10.25 -1.65 8.64
C LYS A 46 10.38 -2.76 7.61
N PHE A 47 11.52 -2.85 6.93
CA PHE A 47 11.79 -3.89 5.94
C PHE A 47 13.05 -4.70 6.29
N PHE A 48 13.05 -5.96 5.84
CA PHE A 48 14.17 -6.89 6.03
C PHE A 48 14.40 -7.69 4.75
N PHE A 49 15.67 -7.87 4.37
CA PHE A 49 16.06 -8.77 3.29
C PHE A 49 16.25 -10.18 3.84
N ILE A 50 15.40 -11.11 3.44
CA ILE A 50 15.53 -12.53 3.84
C ILE A 50 16.74 -13.16 3.15
N GLU A 51 17.06 -12.70 1.94
CA GLU A 51 18.15 -13.21 1.11
C GLU A 51 18.67 -12.13 0.16
N GLY A 52 19.47 -12.52 -0.84
CA GLY A 52 19.95 -11.65 -1.90
C GLY A 52 21.35 -11.11 -1.67
N VAL A 53 22.06 -10.84 -2.76
CA VAL A 53 23.40 -10.26 -2.74
C VAL A 53 23.34 -8.75 -2.52
N ALA A 54 24.37 -8.18 -1.89
CA ALA A 54 24.42 -6.76 -1.53
C ALA A 54 24.14 -5.81 -2.71
N ALA A 55 24.59 -6.15 -3.93
CA ALA A 55 24.38 -5.33 -5.12
C ALA A 55 22.87 -5.19 -5.47
N GLN A 56 22.11 -6.29 -5.44
CA GLN A 56 20.66 -6.26 -5.69
C GLN A 56 19.91 -5.58 -4.54
N GLN A 57 20.29 -5.86 -3.29
CA GLN A 57 19.73 -5.17 -2.12
C GLN A 57 19.91 -3.64 -2.21
N ASN A 58 21.06 -3.17 -2.71
CA ASN A 58 21.32 -1.74 -2.91
C ASN A 58 20.40 -1.10 -3.96
N VAL A 59 19.96 -1.83 -4.99
CA VAL A 59 18.95 -1.33 -5.94
C VAL A 59 17.62 -1.11 -5.23
N VAL A 60 17.20 -2.06 -4.38
CA VAL A 60 15.96 -1.95 -3.59
C VAL A 60 16.06 -0.82 -2.57
N ARG A 61 17.19 -0.67 -1.86
CA ARG A 61 17.44 0.46 -0.96
C ARG A 61 17.34 1.79 -1.70
N ASN A 62 17.93 1.91 -2.90
CA ASN A 62 17.82 3.10 -3.73
C ASN A 62 16.35 3.41 -4.09
N ALA A 63 15.57 2.39 -4.48
CA ALA A 63 14.15 2.58 -4.78
C ALA A 63 13.34 3.07 -3.55
N PHE A 64 13.60 2.56 -2.34
CA PHE A 64 13.01 3.09 -1.11
C PHE A 64 13.41 4.55 -0.87
N GLN A 65 14.69 4.90 -1.12
CA GLN A 65 15.16 6.29 -1.00
C GLN A 65 14.49 7.22 -2.00
N GLN A 66 14.21 6.76 -3.23
CA GLN A 66 13.49 7.58 -4.22
C GLN A 66 12.05 7.86 -3.79
N TRP A 67 11.31 6.84 -3.32
CA TRP A 67 9.98 7.05 -2.75
C TRP A 67 10.02 7.99 -1.54
N LYS A 68 10.98 7.82 -0.63
CA LYS A 68 11.15 8.71 0.54
C LYS A 68 11.50 10.14 0.13
N GLY A 69 12.36 10.30 -0.87
CA GLY A 69 12.84 11.57 -1.42
C GLY A 69 11.73 12.43 -2.03
N LEU A 70 10.54 11.86 -2.28
CA LEU A 70 9.37 12.62 -2.69
C LEU A 70 8.81 13.51 -1.57
N GLY A 71 9.32 13.43 -0.35
CA GLY A 71 8.81 14.22 0.78
C GLY A 71 7.42 13.75 1.21
N ILE A 72 7.25 12.44 1.35
CA ILE A 72 6.03 11.82 1.87
C ILE A 72 6.15 11.58 3.38
N GLY A 73 5.00 11.42 4.04
CA GLY A 73 4.92 11.17 5.48
C GLY A 73 5.31 9.75 5.89
N LEU A 74 5.48 8.79 4.98
CA LEU A 74 6.02 7.46 5.29
C LEU A 74 7.55 7.50 5.49
N THR A 75 8.08 6.68 6.40
CA THR A 75 9.51 6.36 6.51
C THR A 75 9.74 4.88 6.22
N PHE A 76 10.98 4.53 5.92
CA PHE A 76 11.38 3.15 5.62
C PHE A 76 12.68 2.85 6.37
N THR A 77 12.64 1.83 7.22
CA THR A 77 13.77 1.45 8.06
C THR A 77 14.15 0.00 7.79
N GLU A 78 15.40 -0.21 7.37
CA GLU A 78 15.96 -1.55 7.30
C GLU A 78 16.24 -2.05 8.72
N VAL A 79 15.69 -3.21 9.06
CA VAL A 79 15.91 -3.87 10.36
C VAL A 79 16.78 -5.10 10.22
N SER A 80 17.22 -5.65 11.35
CA SER A 80 18.18 -6.76 11.39
C SER A 80 17.55 -8.16 11.42
N SER A 81 16.22 -8.25 11.57
CA SER A 81 15.51 -9.52 11.74
C SER A 81 14.12 -9.48 11.08
N ALA A 82 13.61 -10.66 10.71
CA ALA A 82 12.26 -10.79 10.14
C ALA A 82 11.18 -10.44 11.17
N GLU A 83 11.43 -10.73 12.44
CA GLU A 83 10.54 -10.49 13.59
C GLU A 83 10.20 -9.00 13.72
N GLU A 84 11.20 -8.13 13.54
CA GLU A 84 11.06 -6.68 13.62
C GLU A 84 10.46 -6.04 12.35
N SER A 85 10.42 -6.78 11.24
CA SER A 85 10.02 -6.26 9.93
C SER A 85 8.52 -6.37 9.65
N MET A 86 7.97 -5.43 8.90
CA MET A 86 6.65 -5.52 8.28
C MET A 86 6.75 -6.08 6.85
N VAL A 87 7.80 -5.68 6.12
CA VAL A 87 8.06 -6.06 4.73
C VAL A 87 9.27 -6.98 4.67
N ARG A 88 9.13 -8.12 4.00
CA ARG A 88 10.15 -9.18 3.96
C ARG A 88 10.49 -9.50 2.51
N ILE A 89 11.72 -9.21 2.10
CA ILE A 89 12.12 -9.11 0.69
C ILE A 89 12.99 -10.30 0.31
N GLY A 90 12.56 -11.04 -0.72
CA GLY A 90 13.27 -12.17 -1.31
C GLY A 90 13.81 -11.89 -2.73
N PHE A 91 14.64 -12.79 -3.24
CA PHE A 91 15.26 -12.70 -4.58
C PHE A 91 15.20 -14.04 -5.33
N ASP A 92 14.11 -14.79 -5.17
CA ASP A 92 13.94 -16.11 -5.77
C ASP A 92 13.50 -16.00 -7.24
N TYR A 93 14.38 -16.40 -8.16
CA TYR A 93 14.15 -16.25 -9.61
C TYR A 93 13.03 -17.14 -10.16
N ASN A 94 12.61 -18.16 -9.40
CA ASN A 94 11.50 -19.03 -9.80
C ASN A 94 10.13 -18.45 -9.46
N LEU A 95 10.08 -17.40 -8.64
CA LEU A 95 8.81 -16.83 -8.13
C LEU A 95 8.39 -15.55 -8.82
N GLY A 96 9.13 -15.08 -9.82
CA GLY A 96 8.88 -13.80 -10.48
C GLY A 96 9.06 -12.60 -9.54
N SER A 97 8.77 -11.40 -10.01
CA SER A 97 8.75 -10.21 -9.14
C SER A 97 7.32 -9.90 -8.72
N TRP A 98 7.12 -9.57 -7.45
CA TRP A 98 5.80 -9.25 -6.89
C TRP A 98 5.91 -8.63 -5.50
N SER A 99 4.83 -7.98 -5.07
CA SER A 99 4.60 -7.54 -3.70
C SER A 99 3.11 -7.63 -3.37
N TYR A 100 2.80 -7.94 -2.11
CA TYR A 100 1.46 -7.67 -1.57
C TYR A 100 1.20 -6.16 -1.54
N VAL A 101 -0.08 -5.77 -1.51
CA VAL A 101 -0.49 -4.36 -1.58
C VAL A 101 -0.66 -3.78 -0.19
N GLY A 102 0.12 -2.74 0.13
CA GLY A 102 -0.12 -1.92 1.31
C GLY A 102 -0.08 -2.73 2.61
N ARG A 103 -1.12 -2.55 3.44
CA ARG A 103 -1.27 -3.24 4.73
C ARG A 103 -1.56 -4.74 4.63
N ASP A 104 -1.83 -5.30 3.45
CA ASP A 104 -2.00 -6.76 3.33
C ASP A 104 -0.74 -7.51 3.77
N VAL A 105 0.44 -6.88 3.69
CA VAL A 105 1.71 -7.44 4.19
C VAL A 105 1.65 -7.82 5.68
N LEU A 106 0.78 -7.17 6.46
CA LEU A 106 0.61 -7.40 7.90
C LEU A 106 -0.13 -8.71 8.18
N THR A 107 -0.88 -9.24 7.21
CA THR A 107 -1.62 -10.50 7.33
C THR A 107 -0.76 -11.72 7.02
N ILE A 108 0.43 -11.51 6.46
CA ILE A 108 1.33 -12.57 6.02
C ILE A 108 2.21 -13.02 7.19
N PRO A 109 2.37 -14.33 7.44
CA PRO A 109 3.25 -14.84 8.50
C PRO A 109 4.67 -14.30 8.41
N LYS A 110 5.32 -14.14 9.57
CA LYS A 110 6.70 -13.59 9.68
C LYS A 110 7.74 -14.47 8.99
N SER A 111 7.48 -15.77 8.84
CA SER A 111 8.33 -16.73 8.12
C SER A 111 8.24 -16.63 6.61
N GLU A 112 7.26 -15.90 6.06
CA GLU A 112 7.00 -15.82 4.63
C GLU A 112 7.39 -14.45 4.07
N ARG A 113 7.97 -14.41 2.88
CA ARG A 113 8.27 -13.15 2.17
C ARG A 113 6.99 -12.41 1.78
N THR A 114 7.04 -11.09 1.74
CA THR A 114 5.93 -10.22 1.29
C THR A 114 6.20 -9.52 -0.02
N MET A 115 7.45 -9.56 -0.47
CA MET A 115 7.93 -9.03 -1.73
C MET A 115 9.03 -9.97 -2.25
N ASN A 116 9.08 -10.16 -3.57
CA ASN A 116 10.13 -10.94 -4.22
C ASN A 116 10.60 -10.24 -5.49
N PHE A 117 11.88 -10.42 -5.82
CA PHE A 117 12.46 -10.05 -7.11
C PHE A 117 12.92 -11.29 -7.85
N GLY A 118 12.35 -11.54 -9.03
CA GLY A 118 12.52 -12.80 -9.77
C GLY A 118 13.62 -12.79 -10.82
N TRP A 119 14.51 -11.79 -10.79
CA TRP A 119 15.63 -11.63 -11.74
C TRP A 119 16.70 -10.70 -11.16
N ASP A 120 17.83 -10.63 -11.84
CA ASP A 120 18.95 -9.77 -11.45
C ASP A 120 18.60 -8.29 -11.65
N LEU A 121 18.37 -7.58 -10.54
CA LEU A 121 18.08 -6.14 -10.57
C LEU A 121 19.29 -5.28 -10.99
N THR A 122 20.47 -5.88 -11.15
CA THR A 122 21.69 -5.17 -11.56
C THR A 122 22.02 -5.36 -13.05
N ALA A 123 21.27 -6.21 -13.74
CA ALA A 123 21.52 -6.54 -15.14
C ALA A 123 21.39 -5.32 -16.07
N ASP A 124 20.43 -4.43 -15.78
CA ASP A 124 20.17 -3.21 -16.54
C ASP A 124 19.39 -2.17 -15.70
N SER A 125 19.03 -1.04 -16.31
CA SER A 125 18.26 0.01 -15.65
C SER A 125 16.83 -0.40 -15.28
N TYR A 126 16.29 -1.47 -15.88
CA TYR A 126 14.95 -1.95 -15.60
C TYR A 126 14.85 -2.57 -14.21
N GLY A 127 15.95 -3.05 -13.62
CA GLY A 127 15.96 -3.52 -12.23
C GLY A 127 15.51 -2.46 -11.22
N LEU A 128 15.87 -1.20 -11.41
CA LEU A 128 15.37 -0.09 -10.59
C LEU A 128 13.87 0.16 -10.84
N THR A 129 13.43 0.10 -12.10
CA THR A 129 12.00 0.19 -12.46
C THR A 129 11.18 -0.87 -11.73
N THR A 130 11.64 -2.12 -11.73
CA THR A 130 10.99 -3.21 -10.99
C THR A 130 10.94 -2.91 -9.49
N ALA A 131 12.06 -2.49 -8.89
CA ALA A 131 12.09 -2.17 -7.46
C ALA A 131 11.13 -1.03 -7.10
N LEU A 132 11.05 0.03 -7.91
CA LEU A 132 10.10 1.13 -7.70
C LEU A 132 8.65 0.65 -7.79
N HIS A 133 8.33 -0.22 -8.76
CA HIS A 133 7.02 -0.81 -8.97
C HIS A 133 6.58 -1.67 -7.77
N GLU A 134 7.42 -2.61 -7.34
CA GLU A 134 7.09 -3.50 -6.21
C GLU A 134 6.95 -2.73 -4.89
N ILE A 135 7.79 -1.71 -4.67
CA ILE A 135 7.63 -0.82 -3.52
C ILE A 135 6.34 0.02 -3.65
N GLY A 136 5.96 0.40 -4.87
CA GLY A 136 4.67 1.02 -5.19
C GLY A 136 3.49 0.20 -4.67
N HIS A 137 3.50 -1.12 -4.89
CA HIS A 137 2.54 -2.03 -4.27
C HIS A 137 2.60 -2.02 -2.75
N THR A 138 3.80 -2.14 -2.17
CA THR A 138 3.97 -2.10 -0.71
C THR A 138 3.42 -0.81 -0.09
N ILE A 139 3.47 0.34 -0.77
CA ILE A 139 2.86 1.60 -0.27
C ILE A 139 1.38 1.76 -0.65
N GLY A 140 0.80 0.75 -1.31
CA GLY A 140 -0.63 0.57 -1.51
C GLY A 140 -1.12 0.86 -2.93
N PHE A 141 -0.24 1.10 -3.91
CA PHE A 141 -0.67 1.23 -5.31
C PHE A 141 -1.04 -0.13 -5.91
N GLN A 142 -2.04 -0.13 -6.78
CA GLN A 142 -2.41 -1.28 -7.60
C GLN A 142 -1.97 -0.98 -9.04
N HIS A 143 -2.09 -1.95 -9.94
CA HIS A 143 -1.71 -1.73 -11.33
C HIS A 143 -2.61 -0.70 -12.03
N GLU A 144 -1.99 0.18 -12.81
CA GLU A 144 -2.66 1.32 -13.42
C GLU A 144 -3.57 0.89 -14.59
N HIS A 145 -3.23 -0.18 -15.31
CA HIS A 145 -4.10 -0.74 -16.36
C HIS A 145 -5.38 -1.36 -15.81
N GLN A 146 -5.42 -1.70 -14.52
CA GLN A 146 -6.62 -2.23 -13.86
C GLN A 146 -7.58 -1.10 -13.41
N ASN A 147 -7.18 0.16 -13.53
CA ASN A 147 -8.03 1.31 -13.27
C ASN A 147 -9.29 1.26 -14.16
N SER A 148 -10.48 1.30 -13.55
CA SER A 148 -11.77 1.28 -14.27
C SER A 148 -11.94 2.49 -15.21
N ASN A 149 -11.22 3.58 -14.97
CA ASN A 149 -11.23 4.79 -15.80
C ASN A 149 -10.22 4.74 -16.96
N SER A 150 -9.51 3.61 -17.16
CA SER A 150 -8.54 3.45 -18.25
C SER A 150 -9.17 3.46 -19.64
N GLY A 151 -10.44 3.05 -19.76
CA GLY A 151 -11.06 2.82 -21.06
C GLY A 151 -10.39 1.72 -21.87
N ILE A 152 -9.50 0.93 -21.24
CA ILE A 152 -8.82 -0.19 -21.88
C ILE A 152 -9.83 -1.27 -22.19
N ILE A 153 -9.94 -1.60 -23.47
CA ILE A 153 -10.64 -2.78 -23.98
C ILE A 153 -9.56 -3.74 -24.48
N TRP A 154 -9.46 -4.91 -23.86
CA TRP A 154 -8.46 -5.91 -24.20
C TRP A 154 -8.85 -6.70 -25.45
N ASN A 155 -7.86 -7.02 -26.28
CA ASN A 155 -7.95 -8.18 -27.16
C ASN A 155 -7.59 -9.42 -26.31
N GLU A 156 -8.56 -9.92 -25.54
CA GLU A 156 -8.30 -10.95 -24.53
C GLU A 156 -7.60 -12.19 -25.10
N GLN A 157 -7.98 -12.64 -26.31
CA GLN A 157 -7.33 -13.79 -26.93
C GLN A 157 -5.85 -13.52 -27.20
N ALA A 158 -5.50 -12.33 -27.68
CA ALA A 158 -4.10 -11.94 -27.87
C ALA A 158 -3.36 -11.85 -26.54
N VAL A 159 -3.99 -11.29 -25.50
CA VAL A 159 -3.43 -11.22 -24.14
C VAL A 159 -3.16 -12.63 -23.59
N TYR A 160 -4.12 -13.55 -23.68
CA TYR A 160 -3.91 -14.93 -23.24
C TYR A 160 -2.79 -15.63 -24.02
N ASN A 161 -2.74 -15.45 -25.35
CA ASN A 161 -1.69 -16.04 -26.18
C ASN A 161 -0.30 -15.50 -25.82
N GLU A 162 -0.20 -14.19 -25.56
CA GLU A 162 1.04 -13.52 -25.19
C GLU A 162 1.57 -14.01 -23.84
N PHE A 163 0.74 -13.96 -22.79
CA PHE A 163 1.21 -14.16 -21.41
C PHE A 163 1.17 -15.62 -20.94
N SER A 164 0.55 -16.52 -21.70
CA SER A 164 0.73 -17.97 -21.51
C SER A 164 2.06 -18.49 -22.09
N GLY A 165 2.70 -17.71 -22.97
CA GLY A 165 4.04 -17.98 -23.47
C GLY A 165 5.15 -17.47 -22.52
N PRO A 166 6.41 -17.88 -22.75
CA PRO A 166 7.54 -17.30 -22.04
C PRO A 166 7.68 -15.78 -22.33
N PRO A 167 8.22 -14.98 -21.39
CA PRO A 167 8.89 -15.41 -20.16
C PRO A 167 7.96 -15.60 -18.95
N ASN A 168 6.67 -15.26 -19.06
CA ASN A 168 5.71 -15.34 -17.95
C ASN A 168 5.18 -16.76 -17.74
N SER A 169 4.74 -17.42 -18.82
CA SER A 169 4.17 -18.76 -18.80
C SER A 169 3.01 -18.92 -17.79
N TRP A 170 2.14 -17.91 -17.72
CA TRP A 170 1.08 -17.86 -16.71
C TRP A 170 -0.16 -18.68 -17.11
N PRO A 171 -0.80 -19.37 -16.15
CA PRO A 171 -2.14 -19.92 -16.36
C PRO A 171 -3.16 -18.79 -16.52
N LYS A 172 -4.29 -19.08 -17.18
CA LYS A 172 -5.36 -18.11 -17.44
C LYS A 172 -5.79 -17.34 -16.19
N SER A 173 -5.96 -18.02 -15.05
CA SER A 173 -6.39 -17.39 -13.80
C SER A 173 -5.43 -16.30 -13.29
N GLN A 174 -4.14 -16.44 -13.56
CA GLN A 174 -3.13 -15.46 -13.18
C GLN A 174 -3.09 -14.28 -14.17
N ILE A 175 -3.35 -14.53 -15.45
CA ILE A 175 -3.55 -13.48 -16.46
C ILE A 175 -4.83 -12.68 -16.14
N ASP A 176 -5.89 -13.37 -15.74
CA ASP A 176 -7.14 -12.74 -15.33
C ASP A 176 -6.91 -11.78 -14.16
N LEU A 177 -6.24 -12.28 -13.11
CA LEU A 177 -5.95 -11.51 -11.90
C LEU A 177 -5.05 -10.30 -12.16
N ASN A 178 -3.98 -10.47 -12.94
CA ASN A 178 -2.94 -9.45 -13.08
C ASN A 178 -3.18 -8.49 -14.26
N ILE A 179 -4.01 -8.84 -15.25
CA ILE A 179 -4.16 -8.06 -16.49
C ILE A 179 -5.63 -7.76 -16.81
N ILE A 180 -6.46 -8.80 -16.90
CA ILE A 180 -7.83 -8.64 -17.44
C ILE A 180 -8.75 -7.94 -16.45
N ASN A 181 -8.75 -8.40 -15.19
CA ASN A 181 -9.68 -7.94 -14.18
C ASN A 181 -9.44 -6.47 -13.85
N LYS A 182 -10.52 -5.69 -13.80
CA LYS A 182 -10.50 -4.29 -13.38
C LYS A 182 -10.75 -4.16 -11.89
N ILE A 183 -10.13 -3.15 -11.29
CA ILE A 183 -10.49 -2.67 -9.96
C ILE A 183 -11.92 -2.10 -10.06
N PRO A 184 -12.86 -2.49 -9.19
CA PRO A 184 -14.22 -1.96 -9.22
C PRO A 184 -14.22 -0.42 -9.17
N ALA A 185 -15.16 0.24 -9.86
CA ALA A 185 -15.19 1.71 -9.89
C ALA A 185 -15.38 2.34 -8.50
N SER A 186 -16.08 1.65 -7.58
CA SER A 186 -16.19 2.05 -6.17
C SER A 186 -14.85 2.00 -5.41
N GLN A 187 -13.84 1.37 -5.99
CA GLN A 187 -12.49 1.22 -5.47
C GLN A 187 -11.44 2.05 -6.24
N VAL A 188 -11.87 2.87 -7.20
CA VAL A 188 -10.97 3.80 -7.88
C VAL A 188 -11.23 5.19 -7.32
N GLN A 189 -10.22 5.77 -6.66
CA GLN A 189 -10.31 7.15 -6.15
C GLN A 189 -10.14 8.18 -7.27
N GLY A 190 -11.10 8.21 -8.20
CA GLY A 190 -11.34 9.29 -9.17
C GLY A 190 -10.18 9.68 -10.12
N SER A 191 -9.01 9.04 -10.04
CA SER A 191 -7.88 9.39 -10.89
C SER A 191 -8.14 8.94 -12.32
N ALA A 192 -7.84 9.84 -13.26
CA ALA A 192 -7.75 9.49 -14.67
C ALA A 192 -6.54 8.58 -14.87
N TRP A 193 -6.70 7.56 -15.71
CA TRP A 193 -5.65 6.61 -16.07
C TRP A 193 -4.35 7.30 -16.50
N ASP A 194 -3.22 6.74 -16.05
CA ASP A 194 -1.87 7.19 -16.39
C ASP A 194 -1.03 6.13 -17.11
N PRO A 195 -0.98 6.15 -18.45
CA PRO A 195 -0.20 5.20 -19.22
C PRO A 195 1.32 5.34 -19.02
N ASN A 196 1.78 6.39 -18.32
CA ASN A 196 3.19 6.59 -17.99
C ASN A 196 3.51 6.26 -16.52
N SER A 197 2.55 5.77 -15.75
CA SER A 197 2.75 5.41 -14.34
C SER A 197 3.82 4.33 -14.21
N ILE A 198 4.58 4.37 -13.11
CA ILE A 198 5.44 3.26 -12.72
C ILE A 198 4.65 1.98 -12.49
N MET A 199 3.35 2.07 -12.19
CA MET A 199 2.43 0.97 -11.92
C MET A 199 1.74 0.42 -13.18
N GLU A 200 2.00 1.02 -14.34
CA GLU A 200 1.49 0.54 -15.63
C GLU A 200 2.41 -0.56 -16.19
N TYR A 201 1.81 -1.61 -16.73
CA TYR A 201 2.55 -2.64 -17.45
C TYR A 201 2.87 -2.23 -18.89
N GLU A 202 3.95 -2.78 -19.42
CA GLU A 202 4.22 -2.69 -20.84
C GLU A 202 3.35 -3.70 -21.60
N PHE A 203 2.60 -3.21 -22.58
CA PHE A 203 1.74 -4.01 -23.44
C PHE A 203 2.09 -3.76 -24.90
N SER A 204 2.48 -4.81 -25.62
CA SER A 204 2.80 -4.72 -27.04
C SER A 204 1.58 -4.30 -27.88
N PRO A 205 1.79 -3.68 -29.07
CA PRO A 205 0.72 -3.43 -30.04
C PRO A 205 -0.16 -4.67 -30.30
N GLY A 206 -1.46 -4.47 -30.48
CA GLY A 206 -2.42 -5.55 -30.77
C GLY A 206 -3.01 -6.27 -29.54
N LEU A 207 -2.47 -6.03 -28.34
CA LEU A 207 -3.06 -6.49 -27.08
C LEU A 207 -4.25 -5.63 -26.62
N VAL A 208 -4.23 -4.34 -26.98
CA VAL A 208 -5.23 -3.35 -26.63
C VAL A 208 -6.06 -3.01 -27.88
N ILE A 209 -7.37 -2.93 -27.76
CA ILE A 209 -8.30 -2.51 -28.84
C ILE A 209 -8.61 -1.00 -28.73
N SER A 210 -8.67 -0.49 -27.51
CA SER A 210 -8.95 0.91 -27.17
C SER A 210 -8.32 1.20 -25.81
N PRO A 211 -7.91 2.45 -25.51
CA PRO A 211 -8.07 3.66 -26.32
C PRO A 211 -6.93 3.91 -27.33
N LYS A 212 -7.17 4.79 -28.30
CA LYS A 212 -6.12 5.32 -29.17
C LYS A 212 -5.15 6.22 -28.38
N PRO A 213 -3.85 6.24 -28.69
CA PRO A 213 -3.16 5.50 -29.75
C PRO A 213 -2.65 4.10 -29.32
N TYR A 214 -3.06 3.60 -28.15
CA TYR A 214 -2.54 2.36 -27.56
C TYR A 214 -3.00 1.10 -28.30
N ASP A 215 -4.09 1.20 -29.06
CA ASP A 215 -4.55 0.19 -30.01
C ASP A 215 -3.47 -0.22 -31.03
N THR A 216 -2.69 0.75 -31.48
CA THR A 216 -1.68 0.58 -32.54
C THR A 216 -0.25 0.69 -32.04
N LYS A 217 -0.01 1.47 -30.98
CA LYS A 217 1.33 1.71 -30.43
C LYS A 217 1.68 0.80 -29.25
N GLY A 218 0.70 0.10 -28.68
CA GLY A 218 0.87 -0.52 -27.38
C GLY A 218 1.07 0.51 -26.27
N ILE A 219 1.26 0.04 -25.04
CA ILE A 219 1.51 0.84 -23.84
C ILE A 219 2.97 0.60 -23.43
N ASN A 220 3.76 1.66 -23.37
CA ASN A 220 5.20 1.58 -23.11
C ASN A 220 5.60 2.64 -22.07
N PRO A 221 5.38 2.39 -20.77
CA PRO A 221 5.70 3.36 -19.73
C PRO A 221 7.22 3.57 -19.64
N PRO A 222 7.69 4.76 -19.25
CA PRO A 222 9.11 5.11 -19.21
C PRO A 222 9.92 4.33 -18.16
N GLY A 223 9.25 3.66 -17.22
CA GLY A 223 9.89 2.94 -16.12
C GLY A 223 10.38 3.83 -14.98
N THR A 224 9.83 5.04 -14.87
CA THR A 224 10.13 6.02 -13.82
C THR A 224 8.83 6.52 -13.18
N LEU A 225 8.91 7.09 -11.98
CA LEU A 225 7.76 7.72 -11.32
C LEU A 225 7.17 8.84 -12.18
N SER A 226 5.88 8.76 -12.49
CA SER A 226 5.15 9.80 -13.20
C SER A 226 4.76 10.95 -12.26
N GLN A 227 4.34 12.08 -12.82
CA GLN A 227 3.79 13.18 -12.02
C GLN A 227 2.53 12.78 -11.24
N LYS A 228 1.72 11.86 -11.77
CA LYS A 228 0.52 11.36 -11.08
C LYS A 228 0.88 10.37 -9.98
N ASP A 229 1.91 9.55 -10.15
CA ASP A 229 2.44 8.70 -9.08
C ASP A 229 2.87 9.56 -7.88
N VAL A 230 3.66 10.61 -8.16
CA VAL A 230 4.15 11.56 -7.15
C VAL A 230 3.01 12.32 -6.47
N SER A 231 2.02 12.79 -7.25
CA SER A 231 0.88 13.52 -6.71
C SER A 231 -0.03 12.61 -5.87
N GLY A 232 -0.29 11.40 -6.34
CA GLY A 232 -1.10 10.40 -5.66
C GLY A 232 -0.49 9.97 -4.32
N VAL A 233 0.82 9.66 -4.30
CA VAL A 233 1.48 9.24 -3.05
C VAL A 233 1.52 10.38 -2.03
N ARG A 234 1.73 11.63 -2.46
CA ARG A 234 1.72 12.81 -1.58
C ARG A 234 0.31 13.13 -1.06
N ALA A 235 -0.73 12.84 -1.83
CA ALA A 235 -2.10 12.98 -1.37
C ALA A 235 -2.45 11.92 -0.30
N PHE A 236 -1.99 10.68 -0.49
CA PHE A 236 -2.21 9.61 0.49
C PHE A 236 -1.36 9.73 1.75
N TYR A 237 -0.14 10.25 1.60
CA TYR A 237 0.87 10.33 2.65
C TYR A 237 1.53 11.72 2.65
N PRO A 238 0.78 12.78 3.02
CA PRO A 238 1.33 14.15 3.06
C PRO A 238 2.46 14.27 4.08
N VAL A 239 3.29 15.31 3.93
CA VAL A 239 4.32 15.66 4.92
C VAL A 239 3.68 15.83 6.30
N ILE A 240 4.28 15.22 7.31
CA ILE A 240 3.81 15.33 8.70
C ILE A 240 4.18 16.71 9.24
N ASN A 241 3.18 17.45 9.72
CA ASN A 241 3.37 18.72 10.42
C ASN A 241 2.99 18.54 11.90
N PRO A 242 3.97 18.47 12.84
CA PRO A 242 3.68 18.24 14.26
C PRO A 242 2.76 19.30 14.91
N SER A 243 2.60 20.47 14.30
CA SER A 243 1.76 21.56 14.78
C SER A 243 0.25 21.31 14.65
N THR A 244 -0.17 20.27 13.94
CA THR A 244 -1.59 19.95 13.74
C THR A 244 -2.13 18.90 14.72
N GLU A 245 -1.31 18.42 15.66
CA GLU A 245 -1.69 17.37 16.60
C GLU A 245 -2.65 17.86 17.70
N THR A 246 -3.76 17.15 17.90
CA THR A 246 -4.72 17.45 18.98
C THR A 246 -4.37 16.68 20.26
N LYS A 247 -4.33 17.35 21.42
CA LYS A 247 -4.03 16.67 22.70
C LYS A 247 -5.21 15.85 23.21
N LEU A 248 -5.00 14.55 23.44
CA LEU A 248 -5.96 13.70 24.15
C LEU A 248 -5.89 13.94 25.65
N LYS A 249 -7.06 13.98 26.28
CA LYS A 249 -7.22 14.04 27.74
C LYS A 249 -7.82 12.73 28.23
N LEU A 250 -7.30 12.25 29.36
CA LEU A 250 -7.77 11.01 29.97
C LEU A 250 -9.27 11.11 30.29
N HIS A 251 -10.03 10.08 29.90
CA HIS A 251 -11.48 9.96 30.06
C HIS A 251 -12.30 11.06 29.34
N GLN A 252 -11.74 11.72 28.33
CA GLN A 252 -12.45 12.69 27.50
C GLN A 252 -12.39 12.26 26.03
N SER A 253 -13.55 12.18 25.39
CA SER A 253 -13.65 11.94 23.96
C SER A 253 -13.17 13.16 23.18
N SER A 254 -12.37 12.94 22.15
CA SER A 254 -11.92 13.97 21.20
C SER A 254 -12.46 13.65 19.81
N PRO A 255 -13.10 14.61 19.12
CA PRO A 255 -13.72 14.35 17.82
C PRO A 255 -12.66 14.05 16.75
N VAL A 256 -12.98 13.11 15.86
CA VAL A 256 -12.16 12.80 14.68
C VAL A 256 -12.65 13.68 13.53
N ALA A 257 -11.84 14.66 13.12
CA ALA A 257 -12.24 15.67 12.13
C ALA A 257 -12.09 15.18 10.67
N ALA A 258 -11.31 14.13 10.45
CA ALA A 258 -11.04 13.61 9.11
C ALA A 258 -12.28 12.95 8.49
N LYS A 259 -12.40 13.13 7.17
CA LYS A 259 -13.36 12.42 6.32
C LYS A 259 -12.76 11.10 5.80
N SER A 260 -13.57 10.27 5.14
CA SER A 260 -13.11 9.06 4.44
C SER A 260 -11.85 9.31 3.61
N GLY A 261 -10.83 8.47 3.78
CA GLY A 261 -9.51 8.59 3.14
C GLY A 261 -8.51 9.49 3.91
N GLY A 262 -9.01 10.39 4.74
CA GLY A 262 -8.22 11.33 5.54
C GLY A 262 -7.69 10.74 6.84
N GLN A 263 -6.97 11.57 7.59
CA GLN A 263 -6.37 11.20 8.86
C GLN A 263 -6.47 12.33 9.88
N THR A 264 -6.72 12.00 11.15
CA THR A 264 -6.61 12.92 12.28
C THR A 264 -5.54 12.41 13.25
N ASP A 265 -4.63 13.29 13.63
CA ASP A 265 -3.51 12.96 14.49
C ASP A 265 -3.68 13.56 15.88
N PHE A 266 -3.47 12.73 16.89
CA PHE A 266 -3.55 13.14 18.28
C PHE A 266 -2.27 12.82 19.03
N VAL A 267 -2.03 13.55 20.12
CA VAL A 267 -0.93 13.28 21.04
C VAL A 267 -1.45 13.05 22.45
N PHE A 268 -0.92 12.02 23.12
CA PHE A 268 -1.22 11.71 24.51
C PHE A 268 0.06 11.66 25.33
N THR A 269 0.14 12.46 26.38
CA THR A 269 1.22 12.38 27.38
C THR A 269 0.74 11.52 28.54
N ALA A 270 1.39 10.38 28.79
CA ALA A 270 0.92 9.46 29.84
C ALA A 270 1.08 10.06 31.25
N PRO A 271 -0.01 10.26 32.03
CA PRO A 271 0.09 10.85 33.37
C PRO A 271 0.70 9.90 34.41
N SER A 272 0.68 8.59 34.18
CA SER A 272 1.27 7.57 35.05
C SER A 272 1.74 6.35 34.23
N THR A 273 2.61 5.52 34.81
CA THR A 273 3.05 4.28 34.15
C THR A 273 2.02 3.19 34.42
N ARG A 274 1.19 2.88 33.42
CA ARG A 274 0.14 1.84 33.51
C ARG A 274 -0.33 1.44 32.11
N LYS A 275 -1.25 0.47 32.04
CA LYS A 275 -1.99 0.19 30.81
C LYS A 275 -3.03 1.28 30.55
N TYR A 276 -3.11 1.71 29.29
CA TYR A 276 -4.14 2.61 28.78
C TYR A 276 -4.88 1.92 27.64
N THR A 277 -6.17 2.22 27.52
CA THR A 277 -6.99 1.77 26.39
C THR A 277 -7.37 2.97 25.55
N PHE A 278 -6.95 2.96 24.29
CA PHE A 278 -7.39 3.87 23.25
C PHE A 278 -8.47 3.17 22.45
N GLN A 279 -9.57 3.88 22.19
CA GLN A 279 -10.71 3.32 21.51
C GLN A 279 -11.39 4.40 20.70
N THR A 280 -11.72 4.10 19.44
CA THR A 280 -12.68 4.91 18.69
C THR A 280 -14.10 4.64 19.19
N ILE A 281 -14.99 5.62 19.07
CA ILE A 281 -16.41 5.49 19.38
C ILE A 281 -17.20 6.21 18.29
N GLY A 282 -18.42 5.73 18.03
CA GLY A 282 -19.26 6.19 16.93
C GLY A 282 -19.28 5.20 15.78
N GLU A 283 -19.54 5.70 14.57
CA GLU A 283 -19.79 4.90 13.37
C GLU A 283 -18.66 5.00 12.33
N LEU A 284 -17.48 5.49 12.72
CA LEU A 284 -16.32 5.58 11.84
C LEU A 284 -15.63 4.22 11.70
N ASP A 285 -15.35 3.81 10.46
CA ASP A 285 -14.37 2.75 10.19
C ASP A 285 -12.98 3.37 10.24
N THR A 286 -12.12 2.86 11.11
CA THR A 286 -10.84 3.50 11.40
C THR A 286 -9.69 2.51 11.49
N ILE A 287 -8.52 2.98 11.07
CA ILE A 287 -7.25 2.35 11.38
C ILE A 287 -6.55 3.22 12.41
N MET A 288 -6.30 2.66 13.58
CA MET A 288 -5.53 3.28 14.65
C MET A 288 -4.09 2.77 14.63
N VAL A 289 -3.13 3.67 14.71
CA VAL A 289 -1.72 3.36 14.98
C VAL A 289 -1.26 4.20 16.16
N ILE A 290 -0.59 3.54 17.11
CA ILE A 290 0.01 4.18 18.28
C ILE A 290 1.52 4.03 18.20
N SER A 291 2.21 5.17 18.31
CA SER A 291 3.67 5.24 18.29
C SER A 291 4.19 6.08 19.46
N GLU A 292 5.34 5.70 20.02
CA GLU A 292 6.07 6.55 20.98
C GLU A 292 6.80 7.66 20.21
N LYS A 293 6.64 8.92 20.61
CA LYS A 293 7.35 10.04 20.00
C LYS A 293 8.81 10.04 20.43
N ALA A 294 9.73 10.11 19.47
CA ALA A 294 11.15 10.34 19.74
C ALA A 294 11.69 11.54 18.95
N LYS A 295 12.93 11.93 19.24
CA LYS A 295 13.57 13.11 18.62
C LYS A 295 13.86 12.93 17.14
N SER A 296 14.18 11.71 16.70
CA SER A 296 14.52 11.39 15.32
C SER A 296 13.37 10.73 14.57
N GLU A 297 12.73 9.74 15.20
CA GLU A 297 11.69 8.92 14.57
C GLU A 297 10.69 8.40 15.61
N ASN A 298 9.42 8.30 15.24
CA ASN A 298 8.40 7.73 16.11
C ASN A 298 8.52 6.20 16.10
N HIS A 299 8.46 5.58 17.28
CA HIS A 299 8.55 4.12 17.40
C HIS A 299 7.15 3.50 17.39
N TYR A 300 6.83 2.75 16.34
CA TYR A 300 5.58 1.98 16.28
C TYR A 300 5.44 1.04 17.49
N LEU A 301 4.30 1.11 18.18
CA LEU A 301 3.98 0.24 19.32
C LEU A 301 2.89 -0.78 18.97
N ALA A 302 1.82 -0.31 18.34
CA ALA A 302 0.68 -1.15 18.01
C ALA A 302 -0.21 -0.47 16.94
N GLY A 303 -1.02 -1.28 16.26
CA GLY A 303 -2.05 -0.81 15.35
C GLY A 303 -3.22 -1.78 15.33
N ASP A 304 -4.39 -1.23 15.07
CA ASP A 304 -5.65 -1.97 14.99
C ASP A 304 -6.51 -1.30 13.92
N ASP A 305 -6.98 -2.08 12.96
CA ASP A 305 -8.16 -1.73 12.18
C ASP A 305 -9.30 -2.56 12.76
N ASP A 306 -10.49 -2.02 12.85
CA ASP A 306 -11.68 -2.68 13.39
C ASP A 306 -12.07 -4.04 12.74
N ASN A 307 -11.22 -4.60 11.88
CA ASN A 307 -11.34 -5.85 11.14
C ASN A 307 -12.59 -5.89 10.24
N GLY A 308 -13.22 -4.74 9.94
CA GLY A 308 -14.41 -4.68 9.08
C GLY A 308 -15.66 -5.32 9.69
N VAL A 309 -15.74 -5.43 11.02
CA VAL A 309 -16.85 -6.08 11.75
C VAL A 309 -17.55 -5.10 12.70
N ASP A 310 -18.04 -3.95 12.22
CA ASP A 310 -18.80 -2.93 12.99
C ASP A 310 -18.29 -2.70 14.43
N LYS A 311 -16.98 -2.82 14.61
CA LYS A 311 -16.29 -2.60 15.88
C LYS A 311 -15.52 -1.31 15.77
N ASN A 312 -15.16 -0.77 16.92
CA ASN A 312 -14.27 0.37 16.97
C ASN A 312 -12.83 -0.13 17.17
N ALA A 313 -11.88 0.47 16.44
CA ALA A 313 -10.46 0.24 16.65
C ALA A 313 -10.11 0.46 18.13
N ARG A 314 -9.47 -0.54 18.75
CA ARG A 314 -9.22 -0.57 20.18
C ARG A 314 -7.85 -1.17 20.49
N ILE A 315 -6.97 -0.33 21.04
CA ILE A 315 -5.61 -0.74 21.41
C ILE A 315 -5.43 -0.57 22.91
N THR A 316 -4.95 -1.63 23.58
CA THR A 316 -4.57 -1.58 25.00
C THR A 316 -3.11 -1.94 25.18
N LEU A 317 -2.31 -1.00 25.70
CA LEU A 317 -0.88 -1.19 25.87
C LEU A 317 -0.34 -0.49 27.14
N PRO A 318 0.74 -0.98 27.74
CA PRO A 318 1.43 -0.29 28.82
C PRO A 318 2.16 0.96 28.29
N LEU A 319 1.95 2.11 28.93
CA LEU A 319 2.65 3.35 28.64
C LEU A 319 3.47 3.79 29.86
N VAL A 320 4.59 4.48 29.61
CA VAL A 320 5.48 5.07 30.62
C VAL A 320 5.11 6.53 30.88
N LYS A 321 5.01 6.90 32.16
CA LYS A 321 4.72 8.27 32.63
C LYS A 321 5.62 9.32 31.95
N GLY A 322 5.02 10.42 31.52
CA GLY A 322 5.73 11.61 31.02
C GLY A 322 6.25 11.49 29.59
N ARG A 323 6.05 10.34 28.94
CA ARG A 323 6.34 10.18 27.51
C ARG A 323 5.13 10.58 26.68
N ASP A 324 5.41 11.04 25.46
CA ASP A 324 4.42 11.42 24.47
C ASP A 324 4.20 10.28 23.47
N TYR A 325 2.92 10.02 23.18
CA TYR A 325 2.49 8.99 22.25
C TYR A 325 1.63 9.62 21.17
N LEU A 326 1.98 9.36 19.92
CA LEU A 326 1.20 9.75 18.76
C LEU A 326 0.10 8.70 18.55
N VAL A 327 -1.14 9.16 18.40
CA VAL A 327 -2.31 8.34 18.08
C VAL A 327 -2.82 8.81 16.72
N ASN A 328 -2.45 8.08 15.68
CA ASN A 328 -2.83 8.40 14.31
C ASN A 328 -4.09 7.61 13.96
N LEU A 329 -5.12 8.31 13.49
CA LEU A 329 -6.39 7.72 13.07
C LEU A 329 -6.66 7.99 11.60
N ARG A 330 -6.46 6.97 10.76
CA ARG A 330 -6.91 7.00 9.37
C ARG A 330 -8.38 6.61 9.31
N VAL A 331 -9.20 7.46 8.71
CA VAL A 331 -10.62 7.19 8.51
C VAL A 331 -10.78 6.43 7.19
N VAL A 332 -11.15 5.16 7.29
CA VAL A 332 -11.43 4.32 6.13
C VAL A 332 -12.74 4.76 5.50
N PHE A 333 -13.78 4.88 6.33
CA PHE A 333 -15.11 5.32 5.95
C PHE A 333 -15.75 6.13 7.09
N ALA A 334 -16.42 7.22 6.72
CA ALA A 334 -17.25 8.02 7.61
C ALA A 334 -18.68 8.12 7.04
N PRO A 335 -19.72 7.86 7.85
CA PRO A 335 -21.09 8.16 7.48
C PRO A 335 -21.35 9.67 7.39
N ASN A 336 -22.48 10.05 6.79
CA ASN A 336 -22.79 11.45 6.44
C ASN A 336 -22.87 12.40 7.65
N ASP A 337 -23.23 11.89 8.82
CA ASP A 337 -23.28 12.65 10.07
C ASP A 337 -21.90 12.83 10.74
N HIS A 338 -20.87 12.15 10.23
CA HIS A 338 -19.47 12.20 10.68
C HIS A 338 -19.32 11.97 12.19
N SER A 339 -20.18 11.15 12.79
CA SER A 339 -20.20 10.95 14.24
C SER A 339 -19.09 9.96 14.67
N GLY A 340 -17.93 10.50 15.05
CA GLY A 340 -16.91 9.69 15.68
C GLY A 340 -15.88 10.46 16.50
N SER A 341 -15.37 9.77 17.52
CA SER A 341 -14.39 10.32 18.46
C SER A 341 -13.41 9.25 18.89
N VAL A 342 -12.30 9.66 19.47
CA VAL A 342 -11.36 8.79 20.17
C VAL A 342 -11.35 9.12 21.64
N ILE A 343 -11.30 8.09 22.48
CA ILE A 343 -11.16 8.22 23.92
C ILE A 343 -9.97 7.39 24.39
N VAL A 344 -9.26 7.92 25.39
CA VAL A 344 -8.24 7.20 26.14
C VAL A 344 -8.70 7.03 27.58
N SER A 345 -8.57 5.82 28.13
CA SER A 345 -9.01 5.45 29.50
C SER A 345 -7.93 4.76 30.30
#